data_AF-A0A4P7CY40-F1
#
_entry.id   AF-A0A4P7CY40-F1
#
_cell.length_a   1.000
_cell.length_b   1.000
_cell.length_c   1.000
_cell.angle_alpha   90.00
_cell.angle_beta   90.00
_cell.angle_gamma   90.00
#
_symmetry.space_group_name_H-M   'P 1'
#
loop_
_entity.id
_entity.type
_entity.pdbx_description
1 polymer ?
#
loop_
_entity_poly.entity_id
_entity_poly.type
_entity_poly.pdbx_seq_one_letter_code
_entity_poly.pdbx_strand_id
1 'polypeptide(L)'
;MSCEACERMQLGDTAQPHGGLRMTGHPHRLRPLGRRPVLLQRYCCRLCNTNWLLELDPLQPEYADWVCLYQASSILDPVSAAHQGTRASSILPGARTDAARGATSEQLRHSLT
;
A
#
# COMPACT_ATOMS: atom_id res chain seq x y z
N MET A 1 -9.20 -3.93 14.51
CA MET A 1 -10.18 -3.67 13.44
C MET A 1 -10.12 -2.20 13.08
N SER A 2 -10.29 -1.85 11.81
CA SER A 2 -10.31 -0.46 11.35
C SER A 2 -11.63 0.21 11.75
N CYS A 3 -11.67 1.55 11.77
CA CYS A 3 -12.95 2.25 11.94
C CYS A 3 -13.52 2.62 10.57
N GLU A 4 -14.83 2.84 10.50
CA GLU A 4 -15.54 3.17 9.26
C GLU A 4 -14.91 4.34 8.48
N ALA A 5 -14.40 5.36 9.18
CA ALA A 5 -13.75 6.50 8.54
C ALA A 5 -12.41 6.12 7.88
N CYS A 6 -11.62 5.23 8.49
CA CYS A 6 -10.41 4.69 7.89
C CYS A 6 -10.74 3.72 6.74
N GLU A 7 -11.82 2.95 6.85
CA GLU A 7 -12.28 2.06 5.78
C GLU A 7 -12.70 2.84 4.53
N ARG A 8 -13.51 3.91 4.68
CA ARG A 8 -13.88 4.78 3.57
C ARG A 8 -12.68 5.44 2.90
N MET A 9 -11.72 5.90 3.70
CA MET A 9 -10.48 6.47 3.19
C MET A 9 -9.64 5.44 2.43
N GLN A 10 -9.64 4.18 2.89
CA GLN A 10 -8.95 3.08 2.20
C GLN A 10 -9.61 2.70 0.87
N LEU A 11 -10.94 2.80 0.78
CA LEU A 11 -11.70 2.52 -0.44
C LEU A 11 -11.56 3.63 -1.49
N GLY A 12 -10.97 4.77 -1.14
CA GLY A 12 -10.85 5.93 -2.04
C GLY A 12 -12.14 6.75 -2.15
N ASP A 13 -13.14 6.49 -1.29
CA ASP A 13 -14.42 7.21 -1.28
C ASP A 13 -14.26 8.67 -0.85
N THR A 14 -13.13 9.02 -0.23
CA THR A 14 -12.85 10.36 0.29
C THR A 14 -11.53 10.90 -0.27
N ALA A 15 -11.60 12.02 -0.98
CA ALA A 15 -10.42 12.77 -1.44
C ALA A 15 -9.67 13.49 -0.31
N GLN A 16 -10.24 13.54 0.89
CA GLN A 16 -9.67 14.24 2.04
C GLN A 16 -9.49 13.32 3.25
N PRO A 17 -8.42 13.51 4.04
CA PRO A 17 -8.24 12.78 5.29
C PRO A 17 -9.37 13.06 6.27
N HIS A 18 -9.87 12.03 6.94
CA HIS A 18 -10.89 12.21 7.97
C HIS A 18 -10.29 12.86 9.24
N GLY A 19 -11.10 13.63 9.99
CA GLY A 19 -10.63 14.40 11.16
C GLY A 19 -10.15 13.60 12.39
N GLY A 20 -10.17 12.27 12.29
CA GLY A 20 -9.65 11.37 13.33
C GLY A 20 -8.13 11.18 13.28
N LEU A 21 -7.51 11.52 12.15
CA LEU A 21 -6.06 11.38 11.96
C LEU A 21 -5.29 12.44 12.72
N ARG A 22 -4.21 12.03 13.39
CA ARG A 22 -3.21 12.94 13.97
C ARG A 22 -1.84 12.62 13.45
N MET A 23 -1.10 13.65 13.07
CA MET A 23 0.28 13.51 12.66
C MET A 23 1.12 12.97 13.83
N THR A 24 1.98 12.01 13.54
CA THR A 24 2.90 11.40 14.49
C THR A 24 4.34 11.69 14.07
N GLY A 25 5.15 12.21 14.99
CA GLY A 25 6.53 12.59 14.71
C GLY A 25 6.68 13.80 13.79
N HIS A 26 7.88 13.94 13.20
CA HIS A 26 8.20 15.02 12.27
C HIS A 26 8.13 14.54 10.82
N PRO A 27 7.70 15.41 9.88
CA PRO A 27 7.78 15.11 8.46
C PRO A 27 9.21 14.79 8.03
N HIS A 28 9.38 13.79 7.16
CA HIS A 28 10.67 13.40 6.62
C HIS A 28 10.73 13.71 5.13
N ARG A 29 11.75 14.48 4.70
CA ARG A 29 12.01 14.70 3.28
C ARG A 29 12.88 13.58 2.74
N LEU A 30 12.34 12.80 1.80
CA LEU A 30 13.10 11.80 1.08
C LEU A 30 13.46 12.32 -0.30
N ARG A 31 14.67 12.00 -0.77
CA ARG A 31 15.09 12.19 -2.16
C ARG A 31 15.39 10.82 -2.74
N PRO A 32 14.37 10.11 -3.26
CA PRO A 32 14.61 8.83 -3.91
C PRO A 32 15.52 9.03 -5.13
N LEU A 33 16.42 8.07 -5.36
CA LEU A 33 17.37 8.15 -6.47
C LEU A 33 16.63 8.24 -7.81
N GLY A 34 16.97 9.26 -8.61
CA GLY A 34 16.36 9.47 -9.93
C GLY A 34 14.89 9.93 -9.91
N ARG A 35 14.31 10.24 -8.74
CA ARG A 35 12.94 10.77 -8.63
C ARG A 35 12.92 12.13 -7.94
N ARG A 36 11.77 12.81 -8.02
CA ARG A 36 11.53 14.06 -7.31
C ARG A 36 11.54 13.82 -5.80
N PRO A 37 12.05 14.77 -4.99
CA PRO A 37 11.95 14.66 -3.55
C PRO A 37 10.49 14.67 -3.10
N VAL A 38 10.16 13.81 -2.14
CA VAL A 38 8.84 13.73 -1.52
C VAL A 38 8.94 14.03 -0.03
N LEU A 39 7.85 14.53 0.55
CA LEU A 39 7.65 14.66 1.99
C LEU A 39 6.79 13.50 2.46
N LEU A 40 7.30 12.76 3.44
CA LEU A 40 6.56 11.72 4.14
C LEU A 40 6.07 12.25 5.48
N GLN A 41 4.77 12.11 5.72
CA GLN A 41 4.14 12.46 6.99
C GLN A 41 3.42 11.24 7.55
N ARG A 42 3.69 10.90 8.81
CA ARG A 42 3.02 9.78 9.48
C ARG A 42 1.81 10.29 10.22
N TYR A 43 0.74 9.50 10.20
CA TYR A 43 -0.49 9.77 10.92
C TYR A 43 -0.96 8.52 11.66
N CYS A 44 -1.67 8.73 12.76
CA CYS A 44 -2.35 7.68 13.50
C CYS A 44 -3.80 8.10 13.76
N CYS A 45 -4.75 7.21 13.47
CA CYS A 45 -6.15 7.41 13.79
C CYS A 45 -6.37 7.27 15.29
N ARG A 46 -6.93 8.30 15.94
CA ARG A 46 -7.20 8.28 17.38
C ARG A 46 -8.34 7.33 17.80
N LEU A 47 -9.14 6.85 16.85
CA LEU A 47 -10.30 6.01 17.13
C LEU A 47 -9.95 4.51 17.11
N CYS A 48 -9.14 4.09 16.14
CA CYS A 48 -8.82 2.67 15.91
C CYS A 48 -7.31 2.36 15.90
N ASN A 49 -6.46 3.36 16.12
CA ASN A 49 -5.00 3.27 16.09
C ASN A 49 -4.41 2.80 14.75
N THR A 50 -5.19 2.86 13.65
CA THR A 50 -4.68 2.62 12.30
C THR A 50 -3.66 3.71 11.94
N ASN A 51 -2.47 3.28 11.57
CA ASN A 51 -1.39 4.11 11.07
C ASN A 51 -1.57 4.35 9.57
N TRP A 52 -1.26 5.58 9.17
CA TRP A 52 -1.32 6.07 7.81
C TRP A 52 -0.02 6.79 7.47
N LEU A 53 0.38 6.71 6.22
CA LEU A 53 1.50 7.45 5.67
C LEU A 53 1.00 8.32 4.52
N LEU A 54 1.28 9.61 4.59
CA LEU A 54 1.06 10.56 3.51
C LEU A 54 2.36 10.79 2.77
N GLU A 55 2.35 10.57 1.46
CA GLU A 55 3.42 10.93 0.54
C GLU A 55 2.99 12.15 -0.28
N LEU A 56 3.81 13.20 -0.27
CA LEU A 56 3.52 14.47 -0.91
C LEU A 56 4.71 14.94 -1.76
N ASP A 57 4.49 15.22 -3.04
CA ASP A 57 5.44 16.00 -3.85
C ASP A 57 5.23 17.50 -3.53
N PRO A 58 6.22 18.22 -2.97
CA PRO A 58 6.08 19.65 -2.67
C PRO A 58 5.76 20.53 -3.89
N LEU A 59 6.04 20.04 -5.10
CA LEU A 59 5.72 20.74 -6.35
C LEU A 59 4.32 20.42 -6.87
N GLN A 60 3.67 19.38 -6.33
CA GLN A 60 2.40 18.83 -6.78
C GLN A 60 1.56 18.35 -5.57
N PRO A 61 1.25 19.25 -4.61
CA PRO A 61 0.58 18.89 -3.35
C PRO A 61 -0.83 18.32 -3.55
N GLU A 62 -1.48 18.60 -4.68
CA GLU A 62 -2.80 18.08 -5.04
C GLU A 62 -2.79 16.57 -5.37
N TYR A 63 -1.61 15.99 -5.62
CA TYR A 63 -1.43 14.57 -5.93
C TYR A 63 -0.92 13.77 -4.72
N ALA A 64 -1.32 14.15 -3.52
CA ALA A 64 -0.89 13.49 -2.30
C ALA A 64 -1.42 12.04 -2.23
N ASP A 65 -0.54 11.09 -1.91
CA ASP A 65 -0.87 9.67 -1.81
C ASP A 65 -0.95 9.22 -0.35
N TRP A 66 -1.96 8.39 -0.04
CA TRP A 66 -2.24 7.91 1.31
C TRP A 66 -2.09 6.39 1.38
N VAL A 67 -1.14 5.94 2.18
CA VAL A 67 -0.85 4.52 2.38
C VAL A 67 -1.34 4.09 3.76
N CYS A 68 -2.25 3.11 3.80
CA CYS A 68 -2.70 2.48 5.05
C CYS A 68 -1.64 1.48 5.54
N LEU A 69 -1.16 1.66 6.77
CA LEU A 69 -0.18 0.79 7.42
C LEU A 69 -0.80 -0.14 8.48
N TYR A 70 -2.11 -0.05 8.73
CA TYR A 70 -2.76 -0.79 9.82
C TYR A 70 -2.04 -0.54 11.16
N GLN A 71 -1.57 -1.58 11.86
CA GLN A 71 -0.82 -1.41 13.11
C GLN A 71 0.70 -1.31 12.89
N ALA A 72 1.18 -1.42 11.64
CA ALA A 72 2.59 -1.27 11.34
C ALA A 72 3.03 0.20 11.48
N SER A 73 4.28 0.40 11.90
CA SER A 73 4.87 1.75 12.01
C SER A 73 5.56 2.19 10.72
N SER A 74 5.96 1.22 9.89
CA SER A 74 6.71 1.39 8.65
C SER A 74 6.19 0.44 7.56
N ILE A 75 6.35 0.84 6.30
CA ILE A 75 6.09 -0.04 5.12
C ILE A 75 7.01 -1.26 5.08
N LEU A 76 8.15 -1.19 5.79
CA LEU A 76 9.12 -2.26 5.89
C LEU A 76 8.80 -3.26 7.00
N ASP A 77 7.85 -2.93 7.90
CA ASP A 77 7.46 -3.83 8.98
C ASP A 77 6.60 -4.97 8.41
N PRO A 78 6.71 -6.20 8.94
CA PRO A 78 5.84 -7.29 8.55
C PRO A 78 4.38 -6.95 8.90
N VAL A 79 3.49 -7.01 7.90
CA VAL A 79 2.05 -6.85 8.11
C VAL A 79 1.57 -8.00 8.99
N SER A 80 0.87 -7.68 10.09
CA SER A 80 0.32 -8.69 10.99
C SER A 80 -0.57 -9.68 10.23
N ALA A 81 -0.58 -10.95 10.65
CA ALA A 81 -1.37 -12.01 10.01
C ALA A 81 -2.84 -11.64 9.82
N ALA A 82 -3.38 -10.80 10.72
CA ALA A 82 -4.75 -10.28 10.67
C ALA A 82 -5.08 -9.39 9.46
N HIS A 83 -4.08 -8.90 8.70
CA HIS A 83 -4.27 -7.98 7.57
C HIS A 83 -3.58 -8.48 6.28
N GLN A 84 -3.15 -9.75 6.23
CA GLN A 84 -2.50 -10.34 5.05
C GLN A 84 -3.43 -10.43 3.83
N GLY A 85 -4.76 -10.47 4.02
CA GLY A 85 -5.74 -10.51 2.94
C GLY A 85 -5.78 -9.26 2.05
N THR A 86 -5.22 -8.13 2.51
CA THR A 86 -5.23 -6.87 1.74
C THR A 86 -4.04 -6.76 0.76
N ARG A 87 -3.05 -7.67 0.83
CA ARG A 87 -1.75 -7.47 0.14
C ARG A 87 -1.64 -8.07 -1.27
N ALA A 88 -2.73 -8.59 -1.87
CA ALA A 88 -2.65 -9.21 -3.18
C ALA A 88 -3.90 -8.93 -4.04
N SER A 89 -4.13 -7.67 -4.39
CA SER A 89 -5.08 -7.33 -5.47
C SER A 89 -4.67 -6.07 -6.21
N SER A 90 -3.41 -6.05 -6.69
CA SER A 90 -2.97 -5.04 -7.66
C SER A 90 -1.80 -5.56 -8.49
N ILE A 91 -2.03 -6.71 -9.14
CA ILE A 91 -1.41 -7.04 -10.43
C ILE A 91 -2.54 -7.59 -11.29
N LEU A 92 -3.14 -6.74 -12.12
CA LEU A 92 -3.88 -7.16 -13.31
C LEU A 92 -2.85 -7.18 -14.46
N PRO A 93 -2.35 -8.34 -14.93
CA PRO A 93 -1.80 -8.42 -16.27
C PRO A 93 -2.98 -8.38 -17.24
N GLY A 94 -2.89 -7.49 -18.22
CA GLY A 94 -3.97 -7.12 -19.12
C GLY A 94 -4.76 -8.30 -19.71
N ALA A 95 -6.06 -8.06 -19.89
CA ALA A 95 -6.88 -8.86 -20.76
C ALA A 95 -6.32 -8.81 -22.19
N ARG A 96 -5.89 -9.97 -22.71
CA ARG A 96 -6.30 -10.45 -24.03
C ARG A 96 -6.00 -11.93 -24.21
N THR A 97 -7.06 -12.62 -24.62
CA THR A 97 -7.25 -14.02 -25.01
C THR A 97 -6.29 -14.48 -26.11
N ASP A 98 -5.76 -15.70 -26.03
CA ASP A 98 -6.32 -16.86 -26.75
C ASP A 98 -5.46 -18.14 -26.60
N ALA A 99 -6.19 -19.24 -26.45
CA ALA A 99 -5.92 -20.59 -26.91
C ALA A 99 -4.68 -21.40 -26.46
N ALA A 100 -5.02 -22.63 -26.05
CA ALA A 100 -4.30 -23.89 -26.27
C ALA A 100 -3.38 -24.42 -25.16
N ARG A 101 -3.95 -25.39 -24.43
CA ARG A 101 -3.49 -26.78 -24.40
C ARG A 101 -2.22 -27.10 -23.58
N GLY A 102 -2.48 -27.50 -22.33
CA GLY A 102 -2.06 -28.82 -21.85
C GLY A 102 -0.71 -28.94 -21.13
N ALA A 103 -0.65 -30.04 -20.38
CA ALA A 103 0.48 -30.68 -19.72
C ALA A 103 0.83 -30.18 -18.30
N THR A 104 0.29 -30.96 -17.38
CA THR A 104 0.61 -31.12 -15.97
C THR A 104 2.09 -31.33 -15.70
N SER A 105 2.51 -30.81 -14.55
CA SER A 105 3.83 -30.84 -13.96
C SER A 105 4.30 -32.27 -13.65
N GLU A 106 4.97 -32.96 -14.58
CA GLU A 106 5.68 -34.21 -14.25
C GLU A 106 6.86 -34.63 -15.16
N GLN A 107 7.40 -33.76 -16.02
CA GLN A 107 8.36 -34.19 -17.04
C GLN A 107 9.65 -33.34 -17.12
N LEU A 108 10.27 -33.09 -15.97
CA LEU A 108 11.57 -32.38 -15.86
C LEU A 108 12.56 -33.11 -14.94
N ARG A 109 12.52 -34.43 -14.95
CA ARG A 109 13.58 -35.29 -14.39
C ARG A 109 13.98 -36.30 -15.46
N HIS A 110 15.28 -36.37 -15.71
CA HIS A 110 15.99 -37.22 -16.68
C HIS A 110 16.32 -36.56 -18.02
N SER A 111 17.37 -35.74 -18.01
CA SER A 111 18.38 -35.66 -19.10
C SER A 111 19.67 -35.06 -18.52
N LEU A 112 20.32 -35.82 -17.64
CA LEU A 112 21.70 -35.62 -17.22
C LEU A 112 22.33 -37.00 -17.11
N THR A 113 22.79 -37.51 -18.25
CA THR A 113 23.95 -38.38 -18.52
C THR A 113 23.86 -38.89 -19.95
#